data_AF-A0A0L0UIG5-F1
#
_entry.id   AF-A0A0L0UIG5-F1
#
_cell.length_a   1.000
_cell.length_b   1.000
_cell.length_c   1.000
_cell.angle_alpha   90.00
_cell.angle_beta   90.00
_cell.angle_gamma   90.00
#
_symmetry.space_group_name_H-M   'P 1'
#
loop_
_entity.id
_entity.type
_entity.pdbx_description
1 polymer ?
#
loop_
_entity_poly.entity_id
_entity_poly.type
_entity_poly.pdbx_seq_one_letter_code
_entity_poly.pdbx_strand_id
1 'polypeptide(L)'
;MTKGRLVDGRSVTVEEQLLIFLDIVVHNNSMREVALKFRRGLFTVQRYFHKVLEAIVGLYPKYVNQTPYGELHERLQDPKYNAFKRC
;
A
#
# COMPACT_ATOMS: atom_id res chain seq x y z
N MET A 1 -12.38 21.14 3.80
CA MET A 1 -12.84 19.75 3.62
C MET A 1 -11.64 18.82 3.73
N THR A 2 -11.52 18.13 4.86
CA THR A 2 -10.38 17.29 5.24
C THR A 2 -10.32 16.03 4.36
N LYS A 3 -9.28 15.92 3.53
CA LYS A 3 -9.08 14.85 2.55
C LYS A 3 -8.59 13.55 3.22
N GLY A 4 -9.32 13.02 4.20
CA GLY A 4 -9.06 11.70 4.77
C GLY A 4 -9.63 10.61 3.87
N ARG A 5 -8.78 9.79 3.23
CA ARG A 5 -9.23 8.61 2.45
C ARG A 5 -9.67 7.45 3.35
N LEU A 6 -9.24 7.46 4.61
CA LEU A 6 -9.67 6.53 5.66
C LEU A 6 -10.53 7.27 6.68
N VAL A 7 -11.53 6.57 7.20
CA VAL A 7 -12.44 7.05 8.24
C VAL A 7 -12.67 5.93 9.24
N ASP A 8 -12.98 6.30 10.48
CA ASP A 8 -13.35 5.34 11.51
C ASP A 8 -14.57 4.53 11.08
N GLY A 9 -14.47 3.21 11.25
CA GLY A 9 -15.62 2.33 11.14
C GLY A 9 -16.42 2.29 12.45
N ARG A 10 -17.58 1.63 12.41
CA ARG A 10 -18.42 1.40 13.60
C ARG A 10 -17.65 0.71 14.76
N SER A 11 -16.68 -0.14 14.43
CA SER A 11 -15.99 -0.98 15.42
C SER A 11 -14.47 -1.05 15.23
N VAL A 12 -13.93 -0.40 14.21
CA VAL A 12 -12.50 -0.45 13.85
C VAL A 12 -12.04 0.96 13.49
N THR A 13 -11.16 1.53 14.30
CA THR A 13 -10.63 2.88 14.12
C THR A 13 -9.63 2.92 12.97
N VAL A 14 -9.31 4.10 12.44
CA VAL A 14 -8.30 4.24 11.38
C VAL A 14 -6.94 3.68 11.82
N GLU A 15 -6.56 3.84 13.08
CA GLU A 15 -5.32 3.27 13.63
C GLU A 15 -5.34 1.75 13.57
N GLU A 16 -6.45 1.11 13.97
CA GLU A 16 -6.59 -0.34 13.89
C GLU A 16 -6.58 -0.82 12.43
N GLN A 17 -7.19 -0.08 11.50
CA GLN A 17 -7.13 -0.37 10.06
C GLN A 17 -5.67 -0.37 9.55
N LEU A 18 -4.91 0.65 9.92
CA LEU A 18 -3.49 0.77 9.56
C LEU A 18 -2.66 -0.36 10.18
N LEU A 19 -2.92 -0.71 11.44
CA LEU A 19 -2.22 -1.82 12.11
C LEU A 19 -2.51 -3.16 11.45
N ILE A 20 -3.75 -3.42 11.03
CA ILE A 20 -4.11 -4.64 10.26
C ILE A 20 -3.30 -4.70 8.96
N PHE A 21 -3.22 -3.59 8.22
CA PHE A 21 -2.46 -3.53 6.98
C PHE A 21 -0.96 -3.75 7.21
N LEU A 22 -0.38 -3.05 8.17
CA LEU A 22 1.05 -3.16 8.49
C LEU A 22 1.40 -4.55 9.03
N ASP A 23 0.54 -5.18 9.83
CA ASP A 23 0.80 -6.51 10.35
C ASP A 23 0.92 -7.55 9.23
N ILE A 24 0.07 -7.46 8.21
CA ILE A 24 0.11 -8.31 7.02
C ILE A 24 1.35 -8.00 6.17
N VAL A 25 1.60 -6.72 5.84
CA VAL A 25 2.68 -6.35 4.91
C VAL A 25 4.07 -6.53 5.52
N VAL A 26 4.26 -6.16 6.79
CA VAL A 26 5.59 -6.17 7.44
C VAL A 26 5.99 -7.59 7.84
N HIS A 27 5.06 -8.39 8.35
CA HIS A 27 5.38 -9.73 8.87
C HIS A 27 5.00 -10.86 7.91
N ASN A 28 4.37 -10.55 6.77
CA ASN A 28 3.81 -11.54 5.83
C ASN A 28 2.84 -12.53 6.52
N ASN A 29 2.14 -12.06 7.55
CA ASN A 29 1.15 -12.87 8.26
C ASN A 29 -0.05 -13.16 7.36
N SER A 30 -0.62 -14.36 7.49
CA SER A 30 -1.87 -14.68 6.82
C SER A 30 -3.01 -13.85 7.40
N MET A 31 -4.02 -13.52 6.59
CA MET A 31 -5.21 -12.79 7.05
C MET A 31 -5.92 -13.50 8.21
N ARG A 32 -5.79 -14.83 8.32
CA ARG A 32 -6.36 -15.63 9.41
C ARG A 32 -5.61 -15.43 10.73
N GLU A 33 -4.28 -15.38 10.71
CA GLU A 33 -3.48 -15.08 11.90
C GLU A 33 -3.76 -13.66 12.41
N VAL A 34 -3.86 -12.69 11.49
CA VAL A 34 -4.22 -11.31 11.83
C VAL A 34 -5.64 -11.23 12.40
N ALA A 35 -6.60 -11.98 11.85
CA ALA A 35 -7.95 -12.05 12.39
C ALA A 35 -7.97 -12.55 13.85
N LEU A 36 -7.16 -13.55 14.17
CA LEU A 36 -7.00 -14.03 15.54
C LEU A 36 -6.33 -12.98 16.45
N LYS A 37 -5.23 -12.37 15.98
CA LYS A 37 -4.46 -11.37 16.74
C LYS A 37 -5.28 -10.14 17.12
N PHE A 38 -6.06 -9.61 16.18
CA PHE A 38 -6.91 -8.43 16.37
C PHE A 38 -8.31 -8.77 16.89
N ARG A 39 -8.63 -10.06 17.09
CA ARG A 39 -9.96 -10.55 17.48
C ARG A 39 -11.08 -10.02 16.56
N ARG A 40 -10.81 -10.02 15.25
CA ARG A 40 -11.74 -9.58 14.21
C ARG A 40 -12.14 -10.74 13.30
N GLY A 41 -13.30 -10.60 12.65
CA GLY A 41 -13.69 -11.53 11.60
C GLY A 41 -12.74 -11.44 10.40
N LEU A 42 -12.54 -12.56 9.69
CA LEU A 42 -11.68 -12.61 8.51
C LEU A 42 -12.11 -11.59 7.44
N PHE A 43 -13.43 -11.43 7.24
CA PHE A 43 -13.99 -10.42 6.34
C PHE A 43 -13.58 -8.99 6.74
N THR A 44 -13.57 -8.70 8.04
CA THR A 44 -13.16 -7.39 8.58
C THR A 44 -11.69 -7.11 8.27
N VAL A 45 -10.82 -8.09 8.50
CA VAL A 45 -9.39 -7.98 8.19
C VAL A 45 -9.18 -7.76 6.70
N GLN A 46 -9.78 -8.60 5.85
CA GLN A 46 -9.67 -8.48 4.40
C GLN A 46 -10.17 -7.12 3.92
N ARG A 47 -11.34 -6.67 4.40
CA ARG A 47 -11.91 -5.37 4.04
C ARG A 47 -10.94 -4.22 4.36
N TYR A 48 -10.43 -4.18 5.59
CA TYR A 48 -9.60 -3.04 6.01
C TYR A 48 -8.20 -3.07 5.42
N PHE A 49 -7.64 -4.25 5.17
CA PHE A 49 -6.42 -4.38 4.37
C PHE A 49 -6.59 -3.71 2.99
N HIS A 50 -7.65 -4.02 2.25
CA HIS A 50 -7.89 -3.45 0.93
C HIS A 50 -8.20 -1.95 0.99
N LYS A 51 -8.98 -1.48 1.97
CA LYS A 51 -9.26 -0.04 2.13
C LYS A 51 -7.98 0.78 2.37
N VAL A 52 -7.06 0.27 3.19
CA VAL A 52 -5.77 0.94 3.43
C VAL A 52 -4.91 0.91 2.17
N LEU A 53 -4.85 -0.23 1.47
CA LEU A 53 -4.11 -0.34 0.21
C LEU A 53 -4.62 0.66 -0.84
N GLU A 54 -5.94 0.73 -1.06
CA GLU A 54 -6.56 1.68 -1.98
C GLU A 54 -6.29 3.14 -1.58
N ALA A 55 -6.30 3.44 -0.28
CA ALA A 55 -5.96 4.76 0.23
C ALA A 55 -4.51 5.13 -0.11
N ILE A 56 -3.56 4.21 0.11
CA ILE A 56 -2.14 4.40 -0.22
C ILE A 56 -1.93 4.57 -1.72
N VAL A 57 -2.52 3.68 -2.55
CA VAL A 57 -2.46 3.77 -4.02
C VAL A 57 -3.04 5.10 -4.50
N GLY A 58 -4.13 5.57 -3.89
CA GLY A 58 -4.70 6.87 -4.22
C GLY A 58 -3.84 8.08 -3.79
N LEU A 59 -2.90 7.90 -2.85
CA LEU A 59 -1.92 8.92 -2.49
C LEU A 59 -0.69 8.86 -3.40
N TYR A 60 -0.38 7.70 -3.99
CA TYR A 60 0.82 7.48 -4.79
C TYR A 60 1.10 8.59 -5.82
N PRO A 61 0.14 9.03 -6.68
CA PRO A 61 0.42 10.06 -7.69
C PRO A 61 0.75 11.45 -7.11
N LYS A 62 0.44 11.70 -5.84
CA LYS A 62 0.73 12.99 -5.18
C LYS A 62 2.15 13.06 -4.61
N TYR A 63 2.71 11.91 -4.26
CA TYR A 63 4.00 11.82 -3.56
C TYR A 63 5.09 11.22 -4.43
N VAL A 64 4.70 10.35 -5.36
CA VAL A 64 5.58 9.75 -6.34
C VAL A 64 5.32 10.45 -7.66
N ASN A 65 6.06 11.53 -7.89
CA ASN A 65 6.23 12.04 -9.23
C ASN A 65 7.02 10.99 -9.99
N GLN A 66 6.36 10.25 -10.86
CA GLN A 66 7.08 9.57 -11.94
C GLN A 66 7.72 10.71 -12.72
N THR A 67 9.05 10.84 -12.63
CA THR A 67 9.78 11.74 -13.54
C THR A 67 9.24 11.46 -14.94
N PRO A 68 8.87 12.50 -15.71
CA PRO A 68 8.45 12.28 -17.08
C PRO A 68 9.48 11.40 -17.76
N TYR A 69 9.03 10.49 -18.61
CA TYR A 69 9.82 9.46 -19.30
C TYR A 69 11.12 9.96 -20.01
N GLY A 70 11.39 11.27 -20.01
CA GLY A 70 12.57 11.92 -20.58
C GLY A 70 13.79 12.12 -19.67
N GLU A 71 13.67 12.13 -18.34
CA GLU A 71 14.85 12.20 -17.44
C GLU A 71 15.23 10.80 -16.96
N LEU A 72 15.79 10.01 -17.87
CA LEU A 72 16.50 8.79 -17.49
C LEU A 72 17.68 9.18 -16.59
N HIS A 73 17.65 8.73 -15.34
CA HIS A 73 18.79 8.82 -14.44
C HIS A 73 20.05 8.33 -15.17
N GLU A 74 21.18 9.04 -15.09
CA GLU A 74 22.39 8.78 -15.89
C GLU A 74 22.83 7.31 -15.89
N ARG A 75 22.67 6.62 -14.75
CA ARG A 75 22.87 5.16 -14.61
C ARG A 75 22.13 4.31 -15.64
N LEU A 76 20.93 4.69 -16.07
CA LEU A 76 20.15 3.98 -17.10
C LEU A 76 20.70 4.21 -18.51
N GLN A 77 21.62 5.16 -18.69
CA GLN A 77 22.37 5.34 -19.94
C GLN A 77 23.58 4.41 -20.04
N ASP A 78 23.96 3.70 -18.97
CA ASP A 78 25.05 2.73 -18.96
C ASP A 78 24.80 1.63 -20.03
N PRO A 79 25.76 1.38 -20.94
CA PRO A 79 25.63 0.40 -22.01
C PRO A 79 25.20 -1.00 -21.53
N LYS A 80 25.51 -1.38 -20.29
CA LYS A 80 25.12 -2.69 -19.74
C LYS A 80 23.60 -2.89 -19.68
N TYR A 81 22.82 -1.80 -19.65
CA TYR A 81 21.35 -1.88 -19.62
C TYR A 81 20.71 -1.88 -21.02
N ASN A 82 21.50 -1.86 -22.11
CA ASN A 82 20.97 -1.87 -23.48
C ASN A 82 20.08 -3.07 -23.78
N ALA A 83 20.34 -4.23 -23.17
CA ALA A 83 19.54 -5.44 -23.34
C ALA A 83 18.07 -5.27 -22.88
N PHE A 84 17.81 -4.32 -21.98
CA PHE A 84 16.48 -4.10 -21.40
C PHE A 84 15.72 -2.94 -22.05
N LYS A 85 16.30 -2.27 -23.06
CA LYS A 85 15.69 -1.10 -23.72
C LYS A 85 14.47 -1.43 -24.61
N ARG A 86 14.18 -2.72 -24.84
CA ARG A 86 13.08 -3.20 -25.70
C ARG A 86 12.15 -4.19 -25.01
N CYS A 87 12.26 -4.32 -23.69
CA CYS A 87 11.36 -5.14 -22.87
C CYS A 87 10.12 -4.36 -22.45
#